data_AF-C5C5F3-F1
#
_entry.id   AF-C5C5F3-F1
#
_cell.length_a   1.000
_cell.length_b   1.000
_cell.length_c   1.000
_cell.angle_alpha   90.00
_cell.angle_beta   90.00
_cell.angle_gamma   90.00
#
_symmetry.space_group_name_H-M   'P 1'
#
loop_
_entity.id
_entity.type
_entity.pdbx_description
1 polymer ?
#
loop_
_entity_poly.entity_id
_entity_poly.type
_entity_poly.pdbx_seq_one_letter_code
_entity_poly.pdbx_strand_id
1 'polypeptide(L)'
;MTRGSWIVAVAGALFLAGGALWALTRPVSFGWTAYAPLSEQTFDPTLGGLYVGAATAAVGLGLLGGVVGYTLGRRRPLSRGR
;
A
#
# COMPACT_ATOMS: atom_id res chain seq x y z
N MET A 1 21.89 -6.89 9.36
CA MET A 1 20.94 -7.05 8.23
C MET A 1 21.75 -7.40 6.99
N THR A 2 21.31 -8.37 6.20
CA THR A 2 21.99 -8.74 4.95
C THR A 2 21.66 -7.75 3.84
N ARG A 3 22.57 -7.54 2.86
CA ARG A 3 22.34 -6.61 1.72
C ARG A 3 21.00 -6.85 1.03
N GLY A 4 20.62 -8.12 0.83
CA GLY A 4 19.32 -8.49 0.26
C GLY A 4 18.11 -8.03 1.09
N SER A 5 18.19 -8.08 2.42
CA SER A 5 17.10 -7.61 3.30
C SER A 5 16.92 -6.10 3.20
N TRP A 6 17.99 -5.36 2.92
CA TRP A 6 17.93 -3.92 2.73
C TRP A 6 17.25 -3.57 1.40
N ILE A 7 17.62 -4.26 0.32
CA ILE A 7 16.98 -4.08 -0.99
C ILE A 7 15.46 -4.32 -0.88
N VAL A 8 15.05 -5.40 -0.21
CA VAL A 8 13.62 -5.71 -0.03
C VAL A 8 12.92 -4.64 0.81
N ALA A 9 13.55 -4.12 1.86
CA ALA A 9 12.94 -3.06 2.67
C ALA A 9 12.82 -1.74 1.91
N VAL A 10 13.82 -1.35 1.12
CA VAL A 10 13.75 -0.15 0.27
C VAL A 10 12.65 -0.32 -0.78
N ALA A 11 12.59 -1.47 -1.46
CA ALA A 11 11.52 -1.77 -2.40
C ALA A 11 10.15 -1.70 -1.71
N GLY A 12 9.98 -2.32 -0.55
CA GLY A 12 8.74 -2.26 0.24
C GLY A 12 8.33 -0.84 0.59
N ALA A 13 9.28 0.00 1.01
CA ALA A 13 9.03 1.41 1.31
C ALA A 13 8.61 2.20 0.06
N LEU A 14 9.24 1.97 -1.09
CA LEU A 14 8.87 2.62 -2.36
C LEU A 14 7.48 2.21 -2.82
N PHE A 15 7.14 0.92 -2.75
CA PHE A 15 5.81 0.42 -3.08
C PHE A 15 4.73 0.99 -2.15
N LEU A 16 5.02 1.06 -0.84
CA LEU A 16 4.12 1.64 0.14
C LEU A 16 3.87 3.13 -0.13
N ALA A 17 4.95 3.90 -0.26
CA ALA A 17 4.87 5.35 -0.49
C ALA A 17 4.23 5.68 -1.85
N GLY A 18 4.63 4.98 -2.91
CA GLY A 18 4.08 5.18 -4.25
C GLY A 18 2.60 4.83 -4.34
N GLY A 19 2.20 3.68 -3.78
CA GLY A 19 0.79 3.26 -3.74
C GLY A 19 -0.08 4.22 -2.92
N ALA A 20 0.41 4.64 -1.74
CA ALA A 20 -0.29 5.60 -0.90
C ALA A 20 -0.42 6.97 -1.57
N LEU A 21 0.65 7.49 -2.17
CA LEU A 21 0.62 8.77 -2.90
C LEU A 21 -0.35 8.73 -4.08
N TRP A 22 -0.34 7.64 -4.84
CA TRP A 22 -1.27 7.44 -5.96
C TRP A 22 -2.74 7.42 -5.50
N ALA A 23 -3.04 6.73 -4.40
CA ALA A 23 -4.37 6.68 -3.85
C ALA A 23 -4.84 8.05 -3.32
N LEU A 24 -3.97 8.77 -2.61
CA LEU A 24 -4.29 10.06 -1.99
C LEU A 24 -4.43 11.20 -3.00
N THR A 25 -3.75 11.13 -4.14
CA THR A 25 -3.83 12.15 -5.21
C THR A 25 -5.04 12.00 -6.14
N ARG A 26 -5.84 10.93 -5.96
CA ARG A 26 -7.05 10.66 -6.75
C ARG A 26 -8.29 10.53 -5.85
N PRO A 27 -8.67 11.61 -5.13
CA PRO A 27 -9.81 11.58 -4.24
C PRO A 27 -11.11 11.36 -5.02
N VAL A 28 -11.94 10.45 -4.52
CA VAL A 28 -13.29 10.21 -5.04
C VAL A 28 -14.24 11.13 -4.28
N SER A 29 -14.81 12.13 -4.94
CA SER A 29 -15.75 13.06 -4.31
C SER A 29 -17.19 12.61 -4.52
N PHE A 30 -17.90 12.31 -3.43
CA PHE A 30 -19.34 12.09 -3.44
C PHE A 30 -20.02 13.37 -2.92
N GLY A 31 -20.48 14.22 -3.84
CA GLY A 31 -21.14 15.48 -3.46
C GLY A 31 -22.57 15.24 -2.95
N TRP A 32 -22.86 15.59 -1.69
CA TRP A 32 -24.23 15.55 -1.13
C TRP A 32 -25.10 16.74 -1.58
N THR A 33 -24.50 17.75 -2.19
CA THR A 33 -25.15 18.96 -2.75
C THR A 33 -24.88 19.07 -4.25
N ALA A 34 -25.37 18.12 -5.03
CA ALA A 34 -25.35 18.23 -6.49
C ALA A 34 -26.40 19.26 -6.96
N TYR A 35 -26.05 20.55 -6.91
CA TYR A 35 -26.84 21.59 -7.57
C TYR A 35 -26.49 21.58 -9.07
N ALA A 36 -27.51 21.26 -9.87
CA ALA A 36 -27.58 21.16 -11.32
C ALA A 36 -26.88 19.94 -11.96
N PRO A 37 -27.60 19.07 -12.70
CA PRO A 37 -26.95 18.14 -13.59
C PRO A 37 -26.30 18.95 -14.72
N LEU A 38 -24.97 18.97 -14.76
CA LEU A 38 -24.26 19.21 -16.01
C LEU A 38 -24.62 18.02 -16.92
N SER A 39 -25.67 18.19 -17.73
CA SER A 39 -26.46 17.14 -18.40
C SER A 39 -25.72 16.34 -19.48
N GLU A 40 -24.39 16.35 -19.50
CA GLU A 40 -23.59 15.61 -20.49
C GLU A 40 -22.46 14.77 -19.89
N GLN A 41 -22.24 14.78 -18.56
CA GLN A 41 -21.24 13.91 -17.93
C GLN A 41 -21.86 13.08 -16.81
N THR A 42 -22.17 11.81 -17.14
CA THR A 42 -22.44 10.78 -16.14
C THR A 42 -21.22 10.68 -15.23
N PHE A 43 -21.41 10.97 -13.94
CA PHE A 43 -20.38 10.77 -12.93
C PHE A 43 -20.06 9.27 -12.84
N ASP A 44 -18.94 8.86 -13.42
CA ASP A 44 -18.36 7.53 -13.24
C ASP A 44 -17.19 7.64 -12.25
N PRO A 45 -17.42 7.39 -10.94
CA PRO A 45 -16.33 7.38 -9.98
C PRO A 45 -15.47 6.15 -10.25
N THR A 46 -14.47 6.27 -11.11
CA THR A 46 -13.54 5.18 -11.40
C THR A 46 -12.71 4.88 -10.16
N LEU A 47 -13.15 3.91 -9.35
CA LEU A 47 -12.45 3.43 -8.16
C LEU A 47 -11.16 2.67 -8.48
N GLY A 48 -10.92 2.35 -9.76
CA GLY A 48 -9.74 1.60 -10.22
C GLY A 48 -8.42 2.22 -9.74
N GLY A 49 -8.31 3.55 -9.77
CA GLY A 49 -7.11 4.24 -9.28
C GLY A 49 -6.88 4.04 -7.78
N LEU A 50 -7.96 4.08 -6.98
CA LEU A 50 -7.90 3.85 -5.53
C LEU A 50 -7.52 2.40 -5.22
N TYR A 51 -8.14 1.41 -5.88
CA TYR A 51 -7.84 0.00 -5.65
C TYR A 51 -6.42 -0.38 -6.06
N VAL A 52 -5.94 0.13 -7.20
CA VAL A 52 -4.55 -0.09 -7.64
C VAL A 52 -3.56 0.52 -6.65
N GLY A 53 -3.81 1.76 -6.20
CA GLY A 53 -2.97 2.42 -5.19
C GLY A 53 -2.95 1.65 -3.86
N ALA A 54 -4.12 1.24 -3.36
CA ALA A 54 -4.27 0.50 -2.12
C ALA A 54 -3.62 -0.90 -2.19
N ALA A 55 -3.81 -1.63 -3.28
CA ALA A 55 -3.18 -2.94 -3.49
C ALA A 55 -1.65 -2.82 -3.54
N THR A 56 -1.14 -1.81 -4.25
CA THR A 56 0.30 -1.51 -4.34
C THR A 56 0.86 -1.19 -2.96
N ALA A 57 0.15 -0.37 -2.17
CA ALA A 57 0.54 -0.04 -0.81
C ALA A 57 0.56 -1.28 0.12
N ALA A 58 -0.44 -2.16 0.00
CA ALA A 58 -0.52 -3.40 0.77
C ALA A 58 0.66 -4.34 0.48
N VAL A 59 1.09 -4.46 -0.78
CA VAL A 59 2.29 -5.22 -1.15
C VAL A 59 3.53 -4.63 -0.46
N GLY A 60 3.69 -3.30 -0.49
CA GLY A 60 4.79 -2.62 0.20
C GLY A 60 4.81 -2.90 1.70
N LEU A 61 3.64 -2.85 2.35
CA LEU A 61 3.48 -3.15 3.77
C LEU A 61 3.87 -4.61 4.09
N GLY A 62 3.44 -5.56 3.25
CA GLY A 62 3.77 -6.98 3.39
C GLY A 62 5.27 -7.26 3.28
N LEU A 63 5.96 -6.61 2.34
CA LEU A 63 7.42 -6.71 2.20
C LEU A 63 8.14 -6.19 3.44
N LEU A 64 7.74 -5.04 3.96
CA LEU A 64 8.30 -4.47 5.19
C LEU A 64 8.05 -5.38 6.39
N GLY A 65 6.81 -5.87 6.55
CA GLY A 65 6.45 -6.83 7.58
C GLY A 65 7.27 -8.12 7.51
N GLY A 66 7.51 -8.63 6.29
CA GLY A 66 8.37 -9.79 6.05
C GLY A 66 9.82 -9.55 6.47
N VAL A 67 10.40 -8.38 6.16
CA VAL A 67 11.77 -8.03 6.60
C VAL A 67 11.84 -7.92 8.12
N VAL A 68 10.86 -7.29 8.75
CA VAL A 68 10.77 -7.19 10.21
C VAL A 68 10.68 -8.59 10.83
N GLY A 69 9.73 -9.42 10.38
CA GLY A 69 9.58 -10.81 10.85
C GLY A 69 10.85 -11.65 10.67
N TYR A 70 11.50 -11.55 9.51
CA TYR A 70 12.75 -12.26 9.23
C TYR A 70 13.90 -11.83 10.14
N THR A 71 14.05 -10.53 10.37
CA THR A 71 15.12 -9.98 11.22
C THR A 71 14.90 -10.31 12.71
N LEU A 72 13.66 -10.30 13.19
CA LEU A 72 13.29 -10.77 14.53
C LEU A 72 13.46 -12.28 14.68
N GLY A 73 13.03 -13.07 13.70
CA GLY A 73 13.14 -14.53 13.70
C GLY A 73 14.59 -15.02 13.73
N ARG A 74 15.49 -14.36 13.00
CA ARG A 74 16.93 -14.65 13.04
C ARG A 74 17.58 -14.42 14.40
N ARG A 75 16.99 -13.58 15.26
CA ARG A 75 17.55 -13.24 16.58
C ARG A 75 17.09 -14.20 17.69
N ARG A 76 16.13 -15.09 17.40
CA ARG A 76 15.65 -16.07 18.37
C ARG A 76 16.41 -17.39 18.18
N PRO A 77 17.19 -17.84 19.16
CA PRO A 77 17.64 -19.23 19.19
C PRO A 77 16.39 -20.10 19.17
N LEU A 78 16.34 -21.09 18.29
CA LEU A 78 15.33 -22.15 18.36
C LEU A 78 15.46 -22.78 19.74
N SER A 79 14.58 -22.38 20.67
CA SER A 79 14.39 -23.15 21.89
C SER A 79 13.76 -24.47 21.44
N ARG A 80 14.61 -25.45 21.12
CA ARG A 80 14.20 -26.84 20.93
C ARG A 80 13.62 -27.26 22.27
N GLY A 81 12.29 -27.23 22.35
CA GLY A 81 11.54 -27.85 23.43
C GLY A 81 12.02 -29.29 23.57
N ARG A 82 12.47 -29.58 24.79
CA ARG A 82 12.97 -30.87 25.24
C ARG A 82 11.81 -31.87 25.33
#